data_AF-A0A314XVG2-F1
#
_entry.id   AF-A0A314XVG2-F1
#
_cell.length_a   1.000
_cell.length_b   1.000
_cell.length_c   1.000
_cell.angle_alpha   90.00
_cell.angle_beta   90.00
_cell.angle_gamma   90.00
#
_symmetry.space_group_name_H-M   'P 1'
#
loop_
_entity.id
_entity.type
_entity.pdbx_description
1 polymer ?
#
loop_
_entity_poly.entity_id
_entity_poly.type
_entity_poly.pdbx_seq_one_letter_code
_entity_poly.pdbx_strand_id
1 'polypeptide(L)'
;MLPPPNADGCDSSTTIFGVNLAFDPSKSPHYQVICVQNCSSSSTAYGNYQIEIYSSETGTWRLSGSPFVVPSDMVFENGVLWNGTIHWISPKGSTLCFDIDQERLGSMPSPPSHERWDKRRFRYFGESGGHLHLVEIYGPSTTQFQVFEMETDYSRWIPSTISTLLQS
;
A
#
# COMPACT_ATOMS: atom_id res chain seq x y z
N MET A 1 2.72 23.74 -1.80
CA MET A 1 1.52 22.96 -1.44
C MET A 1 1.07 22.19 -2.67
N LEU A 2 0.72 20.91 -2.53
CA LEU A 2 0.12 20.14 -3.61
C LEU A 2 -1.28 20.71 -3.92
N PRO A 3 -1.69 20.84 -5.19
CA PRO A 3 -3.08 21.14 -5.49
C PRO A 3 -3.98 20.02 -4.95
N PRO A 4 -5.23 20.30 -4.56
CA PRO A 4 -6.16 19.23 -4.21
C PRO A 4 -6.43 18.32 -5.43
N PRO A 5 -6.73 17.03 -5.23
CA PRO A 5 -7.23 16.13 -6.28
C PRO A 5 -8.46 16.73 -6.99
N ASN A 6 -8.71 16.33 -8.24
CA ASN A 6 -9.76 16.93 -9.06
C ASN A 6 -11.15 16.55 -8.52
N ALA A 7 -11.80 17.48 -7.83
CA ALA A 7 -13.21 17.36 -7.48
C ALA A 7 -14.08 17.78 -8.67
N ASP A 8 -14.20 16.93 -9.68
CA ASP A 8 -15.16 17.18 -10.77
C ASP A 8 -16.59 17.01 -10.24
N GLY A 9 -17.24 18.15 -9.98
CA GLY A 9 -18.67 18.38 -10.16
C GLY A 9 -19.64 17.33 -9.62
N CYS A 10 -19.64 17.05 -8.33
CA CYS A 10 -20.85 16.58 -7.63
C CYS A 10 -20.74 16.85 -6.13
N ASP A 11 -21.87 17.17 -5.51
CA ASP A 11 -22.09 17.57 -4.11
C ASP A 11 -21.79 16.44 -3.08
N SER A 12 -20.94 15.47 -3.43
CA SER A 12 -20.50 14.38 -2.57
C SER A 12 -19.13 14.72 -1.98
N SER A 13 -19.01 14.72 -0.65
CA SER A 13 -17.71 14.88 0.01
C SER A 13 -16.73 13.81 -0.49
N THR A 14 -15.65 14.24 -1.15
CA THR A 14 -14.55 13.33 -1.50
C THR A 14 -13.84 12.92 -0.22
N THR A 15 -13.81 11.62 0.06
CA THR A 15 -13.11 11.01 1.18
C THR A 15 -11.81 10.43 0.66
N ILE A 16 -10.69 10.95 1.16
CA ILE A 16 -9.35 10.42 0.86
C ILE A 16 -9.02 9.32 1.86
N PHE A 17 -8.61 8.15 1.37
CA PHE A 17 -8.25 6.99 2.17
C PHE A 17 -6.74 6.80 2.31
N GLY A 18 -5.95 7.38 1.41
CA GLY A 18 -4.50 7.30 1.46
C GLY A 18 -3.84 8.15 0.38
N VAL A 19 -2.68 8.72 0.70
CA VAL A 19 -1.86 9.54 -0.20
C VAL A 19 -0.43 9.03 -0.12
N ASN A 20 0.08 8.46 -1.20
CA ASN A 20 1.35 7.76 -1.23
C ASN A 20 2.29 8.43 -2.23
N LEU A 21 3.50 8.79 -1.78
CA LEU A 21 4.52 9.37 -2.64
C LEU A 21 5.19 8.26 -3.47
N ALA A 22 5.24 8.46 -4.78
CA ALA A 22 6.02 7.65 -5.69
C ALA A 22 7.19 8.49 -6.22
N PHE A 23 8.39 8.26 -5.68
CA PHE A 23 9.57 8.99 -6.10
C PHE A 23 10.79 8.07 -6.13
N ASP A 24 11.41 7.99 -7.31
CA ASP A 24 12.68 7.32 -7.52
C ASP A 24 13.64 8.32 -8.19
N PRO A 25 14.54 8.96 -7.42
CA PRO A 25 15.45 9.98 -7.95
C PRO A 25 16.47 9.39 -8.94
N SER A 26 16.65 8.07 -8.99
CA SER A 26 17.53 7.43 -9.97
C SER A 26 16.90 7.33 -11.37
N LYS A 27 15.56 7.36 -11.44
CA LYS A 27 14.80 7.28 -12.70
C LYS A 27 14.37 8.64 -13.22
N SER A 28 13.95 9.54 -12.34
CA SER A 28 13.41 10.85 -12.74
C SER A 28 13.61 11.89 -11.63
N PRO A 29 13.85 13.17 -11.98
CA PRO A 29 13.80 14.26 -11.00
C PRO A 29 12.37 14.57 -10.56
N HIS A 30 11.36 14.02 -11.24
CA HIS A 30 9.95 14.23 -10.97
C HIS A 30 9.39 13.10 -10.09
N TYR A 31 8.57 13.48 -9.11
CA TYR A 31 7.76 12.56 -8.32
C TYR A 31 6.31 12.52 -8.80
N GLN A 32 5.63 11.44 -8.44
CA GLN A 32 4.18 11.29 -8.56
C GLN A 32 3.57 11.09 -7.17
N VAL A 33 2.29 11.42 -7.02
CA VAL A 33 1.53 11.16 -5.79
C VAL A 33 0.30 10.36 -6.14
N ILE A 34 0.13 9.22 -5.46
CA ILE A 34 -0.97 8.29 -5.67
C ILE A 34 -2.00 8.53 -4.56
N CYS A 35 -3.15 9.09 -4.94
CA CYS A 35 -4.28 9.34 -4.05
C CYS A 35 -5.32 8.24 -4.24
N VAL A 36 -5.73 7.59 -3.14
CA VAL A 36 -6.87 6.67 -3.12
C VAL A 36 -8.04 7.39 -2.48
N GLN A 37 -9.15 7.50 -3.19
CA GLN A 37 -10.35 8.21 -2.75
C GLN A 37 -11.63 7.42 -3.06
N ASN A 38 -12.76 7.86 -2.54
CA ASN A 38 -14.06 7.28 -2.92
C ASN A 38 -14.40 7.60 -4.38
N CYS A 39 -15.07 6.67 -5.05
CA CYS A 39 -15.69 6.94 -6.34
C CYS A 39 -17.04 7.65 -6.16
N SER A 40 -17.15 8.89 -6.64
CA SER A 40 -18.35 9.74 -6.51
C SER A 40 -19.58 9.25 -7.29
N SER A 41 -19.40 8.40 -8.30
CA SER A 41 -20.48 7.93 -9.18
C SER A 41 -21.25 6.70 -8.67
N SER A 42 -20.83 6.08 -7.56
CA SER A 42 -21.41 4.81 -7.14
C SER A 42 -22.53 4.97 -6.10
N SER A 43 -23.73 4.51 -6.46
CA SER A 43 -24.91 4.42 -5.58
C SER A 43 -24.90 3.21 -4.64
N THR A 44 -23.83 2.42 -4.64
CA THR A 44 -23.70 1.23 -3.79
C THR A 44 -23.01 1.57 -2.47
N ALA A 45 -23.62 1.16 -1.36
CA ALA A 45 -23.25 1.51 0.01
C ALA A 45 -21.85 1.05 0.49
N TYR A 46 -21.04 0.37 -0.34
CA TYR A 46 -19.74 -0.16 0.08
C TYR A 46 -18.66 -0.06 -1.01
N GLY A 47 -17.56 0.59 -0.65
CA GLY A 47 -16.21 0.16 -1.03
C GLY A 47 -15.73 0.42 -2.46
N ASN A 48 -16.31 1.36 -3.20
CA ASN A 48 -15.75 1.74 -4.50
C ASN A 48 -14.67 2.81 -4.31
N TYR A 49 -13.43 2.43 -4.60
CA TYR A 49 -12.26 3.27 -4.56
C TYR A 49 -11.88 3.70 -5.98
N GLN A 50 -11.23 4.83 -6.07
CA GLN A 50 -10.69 5.39 -7.30
C GLN A 50 -9.28 5.89 -7.02
N ILE A 51 -8.38 5.73 -7.98
CA ILE A 51 -7.04 6.29 -7.92
C ILE A 51 -6.99 7.58 -8.75
N GLU A 52 -6.38 8.61 -8.17
CA GLU A 52 -5.86 9.77 -8.89
C GLU A 52 -4.34 9.85 -8.73
N ILE A 53 -3.67 10.27 -9.80
CA ILE A 53 -2.22 10.42 -9.85
C ILE A 53 -1.90 11.87 -10.11
N TYR A 54 -1.15 12.48 -9.20
CA TYR A 54 -0.48 13.75 -9.45
C TYR A 54 0.87 13.49 -10.11
N SER A 55 1.23 14.28 -11.12
CA SER A 55 2.59 14.35 -11.63
C SER A 55 3.20 15.71 -11.33
N SER A 56 4.38 15.72 -10.70
CA SER A 56 5.15 16.96 -10.51
C SER A 56 5.76 17.50 -11.79
N GLU A 57 5.84 16.70 -12.85
CA GLU A 57 6.30 17.14 -14.17
C GLU A 57 5.27 18.04 -14.85
N THR A 58 4.00 17.62 -14.84
CA THR A 58 2.90 18.38 -15.46
C THR A 58 2.23 19.35 -14.49
N GLY A 59 2.40 19.12 -13.18
CA GLY A 59 1.73 19.88 -12.13
C GLY A 59 0.23 19.60 -12.02
N THR A 60 -0.25 18.49 -12.58
CA THR A 60 -1.69 18.17 -12.68
C THR A 60 -2.04 16.82 -12.07
N TRP A 61 -3.28 16.71 -11.60
CA TRP A 61 -3.93 15.44 -11.25
C TRP A 61 -4.62 14.83 -12.46
N ARG A 62 -4.68 13.51 -12.50
CA ARG A 62 -5.44 12.74 -13.48
C ARG A 62 -6.06 11.50 -12.84
N LEU A 63 -7.25 11.15 -13.31
CA LEU A 63 -7.88 9.87 -12.96
C LEU A 63 -7.05 8.72 -13.53
N SER A 64 -6.92 7.63 -12.78
CA SER A 64 -6.18 6.44 -13.19
C SER A 64 -7.01 5.18 -13.02
N GLY A 65 -7.08 4.38 -14.08
CA GLY A 65 -7.83 3.13 -14.09
C GLY A 65 -9.34 3.29 -13.84
N SER A 66 -10.01 2.16 -13.67
CA SER A 66 -11.43 2.10 -13.31
C SER A 66 -11.62 2.02 -11.78
N PRO A 67 -12.79 2.40 -11.26
CA PRO A 67 -13.13 2.18 -9.86
C PRO A 67 -12.99 0.70 -9.47
N PHE A 68 -12.59 0.44 -8.23
CA PHE A 68 -12.30 -0.91 -7.75
C PHE A 68 -12.83 -1.15 -6.33
N VAL A 69 -12.98 -2.42 -5.98
CA VAL A 69 -13.47 -2.87 -4.67
C VAL A 69 -12.40 -3.69 -3.97
N VAL A 70 -12.22 -3.46 -2.67
CA VAL A 70 -11.30 -4.20 -1.82
C VAL A 70 -11.97 -4.63 -0.51
N PRO A 71 -11.38 -5.59 0.24
CA PRO A 71 -11.82 -5.89 1.60
C PRO A 71 -11.92 -4.65 2.49
N SER A 72 -12.90 -4.65 3.40
CA SER A 72 -13.19 -3.50 4.26
C SER A 72 -12.09 -3.17 5.27
N ASP A 73 -11.14 -4.08 5.51
CA ASP A 73 -9.99 -3.88 6.38
C ASP A 73 -8.77 -3.35 5.63
N MET A 74 -8.86 -3.07 4.33
CA MET A 74 -7.74 -2.47 3.59
C MET A 74 -7.41 -1.07 4.11
N VAL A 75 -6.11 -0.78 4.25
CA VAL A 75 -5.60 0.51 4.75
C VAL A 75 -4.64 1.09 3.73
N PHE A 76 -4.95 2.27 3.19
CA PHE A 76 -4.20 2.88 2.09
C PHE A 76 -3.16 3.93 2.54
N GLU A 77 -3.13 4.28 3.82
CA GLU A 77 -2.22 5.29 4.41
C GLU A 77 -0.75 4.86 4.43
N ASN A 78 -0.48 3.55 4.43
CA ASN A 78 0.86 2.97 4.60
C ASN A 78 1.33 2.28 3.31
N GLY A 79 1.09 2.89 2.15
CA GLY A 79 1.53 2.35 0.87
C GLY A 79 3.05 2.43 0.73
N VAL A 80 3.65 1.36 0.20
CA VAL A 80 5.10 1.26 0.04
C VAL A 80 5.45 1.18 -1.44
N LEU A 81 6.25 2.14 -1.92
CA LEU A 81 6.83 2.07 -3.26
C LEU A 81 7.95 1.02 -3.27
N TRP A 82 7.81 0.04 -4.16
CA TRP A 82 8.87 -0.92 -4.44
C TRP A 82 8.75 -1.35 -5.91
N ASN A 83 9.88 -1.41 -6.62
CA ASN A 83 9.94 -1.82 -8.03
C ASN A 83 8.91 -1.13 -8.96
N GLY A 84 8.70 0.19 -8.80
CA GLY A 84 7.75 0.97 -9.63
C GLY A 84 6.27 0.81 -9.26
N THR A 85 5.98 0.07 -8.18
CA THR A 85 4.62 -0.31 -7.79
C THR A 85 4.37 0.11 -6.34
N ILE A 86 3.17 0.62 -6.04
CA ILE A 86 2.74 0.86 -4.66
C ILE A 86 2.09 -0.41 -4.11
N HIS A 87 2.49 -0.79 -2.89
CA HIS A 87 1.99 -1.99 -2.21
C HIS A 87 1.23 -1.62 -0.95
N TRP A 88 0.15 -2.34 -0.68
CA TRP A 88 -0.61 -2.26 0.56
C TRP A 88 -0.87 -3.65 1.13
N ILE A 89 -0.91 -3.73 2.47
CA ILE A 89 -1.26 -4.94 3.21
C ILE A 89 -2.29 -4.57 4.30
N SER A 90 -3.40 -5.29 4.32
CA SER A 90 -4.44 -5.14 5.35
C SER A 90 -4.04 -5.86 6.64
N PRO A 91 -4.57 -5.46 7.82
CA PRO A 91 -4.39 -6.16 9.10
C PRO A 91 -4.63 -7.68 9.06
N LYS A 92 -5.50 -8.17 8.14
CA LYS A 92 -5.78 -9.60 7.96
C LYS A 92 -4.86 -10.29 6.95
N GLY A 93 -3.97 -9.56 6.29
CA GLY A 93 -3.01 -10.07 5.30
C GLY A 93 -3.52 -10.04 3.86
N SER A 94 -4.62 -9.35 3.58
CA SER A 94 -5.03 -9.06 2.20
C SER A 94 -4.01 -8.12 1.58
N THR A 95 -3.63 -8.34 0.33
CA THR A 95 -2.63 -7.55 -0.36
C THR A 95 -3.24 -6.85 -1.57
N LEU A 96 -2.68 -5.69 -1.92
CA LEU A 96 -3.01 -4.99 -3.15
C LEU A 96 -1.71 -4.35 -3.67
N CYS A 97 -1.51 -4.38 -4.98
CA CYS A 97 -0.45 -3.63 -5.62
C CYS A 97 -1.00 -2.79 -6.78
N PHE A 98 -0.39 -1.63 -7.01
CA PHE A 98 -0.73 -0.73 -8.10
C PHE A 98 0.53 -0.39 -8.90
N ASP A 99 0.62 -0.94 -10.11
CA ASP A 99 1.66 -0.62 -11.07
C ASP A 99 1.41 0.78 -11.62
N ILE A 100 2.34 1.70 -11.37
CA ILE A 100 2.17 3.13 -11.68
C ILE A 100 2.29 3.38 -13.18
N ASP A 101 3.16 2.64 -13.87
CA ASP A 101 3.44 2.84 -15.29
C ASP A 101 2.34 2.22 -16.16
N GLN A 102 1.86 1.04 -15.78
CA GLN A 102 0.76 0.36 -16.47
C GLN A 102 -0.61 0.84 -16.00
N GLU A 103 -0.68 1.51 -14.84
CA GLU A 103 -1.91 1.95 -14.18
C GLU A 103 -2.87 0.80 -13.90
N ARG A 104 -2.32 -0.30 -13.38
CA ARG A 104 -3.05 -1.55 -13.17
C ARG A 104 -2.95 -2.01 -11.73
N LEU A 105 -4.10 -2.41 -11.21
CA LEU A 105 -4.17 -3.11 -9.95
C LEU A 105 -3.81 -4.59 -10.15
N GLY A 106 -3.09 -5.12 -9.17
CA GLY A 106 -2.78 -6.53 -9.05
C GLY A 106 -2.79 -6.94 -7.58
N SER A 107 -2.28 -8.14 -7.33
CA SER A 107 -2.02 -8.64 -5.99
C SER A 107 -0.64 -9.25 -5.91
N MET A 108 -0.14 -9.37 -4.69
CA MET A 108 1.05 -10.15 -4.37
C MET A 108 0.67 -11.27 -3.40
N PRO A 109 1.48 -12.33 -3.24
CA PRO A 109 1.19 -13.37 -2.26
C PRO A 109 0.91 -12.78 -0.88
N SER A 110 -0.12 -13.28 -0.19
CA SER A 110 -0.33 -12.92 1.21
C SER A 110 0.87 -13.37 2.04
N PRO A 111 1.30 -12.59 3.04
CA PRO A 111 2.36 -13.04 3.92
C PRO A 111 1.88 -14.26 4.71
N PRO A 112 2.77 -15.18 5.13
CA PRO A 112 2.39 -16.35 5.89
C PRO A 112 1.52 -15.97 7.10
N SER A 113 0.34 -16.56 7.21
CA SER A 113 -0.49 -16.38 8.40
C SER A 113 0.01 -17.32 9.49
N HIS A 114 0.34 -16.78 10.65
CA HIS A 114 0.62 -17.65 11.77
C HIS A 114 -0.70 -18.09 12.42
N GLU A 115 -1.14 -19.30 12.09
CA GLU A 115 -2.45 -19.88 12.48
C GLU A 115 -2.75 -19.84 13.99
N ARG A 116 -1.72 -19.67 14.82
CA ARG A 116 -1.85 -19.63 16.29
C ARG A 116 -2.42 -18.32 16.85
N TRP A 117 -2.53 -17.24 16.07
CA TRP A 117 -2.97 -15.94 16.60
C TRP A 117 -4.02 -15.26 15.72
N ASP A 118 -5.14 -14.87 16.34
CA ASP A 118 -6.31 -14.30 15.66
C ASP A 118 -6.06 -12.93 15.00
N LYS A 119 -4.98 -12.23 15.35
CA LYS A 119 -4.66 -10.90 14.83
C LYS A 119 -3.16 -10.74 14.60
N ARG A 120 -2.78 -10.44 13.34
CA ARG A 120 -1.42 -10.00 13.02
C ARG A 120 -1.16 -8.66 13.70
N ARG A 121 0.00 -8.53 14.35
CA ARG A 121 0.51 -7.24 14.82
C ARG A 121 1.67 -6.85 13.93
N PHE A 122 1.35 -6.13 12.86
CA PHE A 122 2.38 -5.53 12.01
C PHE A 122 3.14 -4.48 12.81
N ARG A 123 4.46 -4.58 12.82
CA ARG A 123 5.32 -3.54 13.35
C ARG A 123 5.84 -2.64 12.25
N TYR A 124 6.09 -3.22 11.08
CA TYR A 124 6.69 -2.52 9.96
C TYR A 124 6.34 -3.21 8.65
N PHE A 125 6.02 -2.40 7.64
CA PHE A 125 5.93 -2.79 6.24
C PHE A 125 6.61 -1.68 5.45
N GLY A 126 7.64 -2.01 4.67
CA GLY A 126 8.47 -0.99 4.05
C GLY A 126 9.54 -1.54 3.14
N GLU A 127 10.08 -0.66 2.32
CA GLU A 127 11.21 -0.94 1.43
C GLU A 127 12.52 -0.67 2.17
N SER A 128 13.48 -1.59 2.02
CA SER A 128 14.84 -1.44 2.53
C SER A 128 15.80 -2.25 1.67
N GLY A 129 16.89 -1.62 1.22
CA GLY A 129 17.96 -2.32 0.50
C GLY A 129 17.58 -2.82 -0.89
N GLY A 130 16.51 -2.30 -1.51
CA GLY A 130 15.97 -2.79 -2.77
C GLY A 130 14.92 -3.89 -2.61
N HIS A 131 14.49 -4.18 -1.38
CA HIS A 131 13.57 -5.28 -1.07
C HIS A 131 12.40 -4.83 -0.21
N LEU A 132 11.23 -5.41 -0.46
CA LEU A 132 10.04 -5.19 0.33
C LEU A 132 10.04 -6.10 1.55
N HIS A 133 9.94 -5.50 2.73
CA HIS A 133 10.03 -6.18 4.01
C HIS A 133 8.73 -6.06 4.82
N LEU A 134 8.45 -7.12 5.58
CA LEU A 134 7.37 -7.16 6.57
C LEU A 134 7.92 -7.64 7.91
N VAL A 135 7.65 -6.91 8.99
CA VAL A 135 7.99 -7.31 10.36
C VAL A 135 6.72 -7.54 11.15
N GLU A 136 6.52 -8.78 11.59
CA GLU A 136 5.41 -9.20 12.43
C GLU A 136 5.90 -9.51 13.86
N ILE A 137 5.14 -9.10 14.88
CA ILE A 137 5.38 -9.48 16.27
C ILE A 137 4.35 -10.53 16.67
N TYR A 138 4.81 -11.56 17.37
CA TYR A 138 3.95 -12.64 17.87
C TYR A 138 3.88 -12.66 19.39
N GLY A 139 2.70 -12.99 19.92
CA GLY A 139 2.46 -13.23 21.34
C GLY A 139 2.38 -11.98 22.24
N PRO A 140 2.00 -12.17 23.52
CA PRO A 140 1.87 -11.10 24.51
C PRO A 140 3.22 -10.56 25.04
N SER A 141 4.33 -11.26 24.80
CA SER A 141 5.69 -10.90 25.23
C SER A 141 6.53 -10.45 24.03
N THR A 142 6.74 -9.14 23.92
CA THR A 142 6.95 -8.38 22.67
C THR A 142 8.36 -8.38 22.07
N THR A 143 9.22 -9.34 22.44
CA THR A 143 10.61 -9.40 21.96
C THR A 143 10.81 -10.33 20.77
N GLN A 144 9.86 -11.22 20.48
CA GLN A 144 9.92 -12.11 19.33
C GLN A 144 9.23 -11.48 18.12
N PHE A 145 9.99 -11.31 17.05
CA PHE A 145 9.47 -10.87 15.76
C PHE A 145 10.04 -11.72 14.64
N GLN A 146 9.28 -11.80 13.56
CA GLN A 146 9.70 -12.41 12.32
C GLN A 146 9.77 -11.34 11.24
N VAL A 147 10.83 -11.42 10.45
CA VAL A 147 11.02 -10.56 9.29
C VAL A 147 10.77 -11.42 8.07
N PHE A 148 10.00 -10.90 7.12
CA PHE A 148 9.79 -11.51 5.83
C PHE A 148 10.27 -10.56 4.74
N GLU A 149 10.89 -11.11 3.72
CA GLU A 149 11.30 -10.40 2.51
C GLU A 149 10.53 -10.97 1.32
N MET A 150 9.99 -10.09 0.46
CA MET A 150 9.34 -10.52 -0.78
C MET A 150 10.40 -10.83 -1.85
N GLU A 151 10.31 -11.98 -2.51
CA GLU A 151 11.15 -12.26 -3.68
C GLU A 151 10.87 -11.26 -4.82
N THR A 152 11.92 -10.87 -5.54
CA THR A 152 11.84 -9.82 -6.59
C THR A 152 10.90 -10.16 -7.75
N ASP A 153 10.61 -11.45 -7.96
CA ASP A 153 9.68 -11.95 -8.95
C ASP A 153 8.24 -12.05 -8.43
N TYR A 154 7.99 -11.57 -7.20
CA TYR A 154 6.70 -11.63 -6.50
C TYR A 154 6.20 -13.05 -6.23
N SER A 155 7.06 -14.05 -6.24
CA SER A 155 6.64 -15.46 -6.11
C SER A 155 6.23 -15.83 -4.67
N ARG A 156 6.95 -15.34 -3.65
CA ARG A 156 6.70 -15.66 -2.24
C ARG A 156 7.41 -14.73 -1.26
N TRP A 157 7.00 -14.83 0.00
CA TRP A 157 7.69 -14.25 1.15
C TRP A 157 8.70 -15.25 1.74
N ILE A 158 9.96 -14.84 1.87
CA ILE A 158 11.02 -15.60 2.52
C ILE A 158 11.15 -15.13 3.98
N PRO A 159 11.09 -16.03 4.97
CA PRO A 159 11.38 -15.68 6.35
C PRO A 159 12.88 -15.46 6.55
N SER A 160 13.24 -14.27 7.02
CA SER A 160 14.55 -13.95 7.57
C SER A 160 14.56 -14.25 9.08
N THR A 161 15.74 -14.59 9.63
CA THR A 161 15.93 -15.19 10.97
C THR A 161 15.13 -14.52 12.10
N ILE A 162 14.55 -15.36 12.99
CA ILE A 162 13.88 -14.91 14.23
C ILE A 162 14.89 -14.15 15.08
N SER A 163 14.64 -12.87 15.30
CA SER A 163 15.49 -12.01 16.12
C SER A 163 14.77 -11.69 17.43
N THR A 164 15.53 -11.70 18.54
CA THR A 164 15.01 -11.32 19.85
C THR A 164 15.61 -9.98 20.23
N LEU A 165 14.78 -8.97 20.52
CA LEU A 165 15.29 -7.76 21.17
C LEU A 165 15.72 -8.13 22.60
N LEU A 166 17.03 -8.15 22.87
CA LEU A 166 17.53 -8.21 24.24
C LEU A 166 17.14 -6.90 24.93
N GLN A 167 16.43 -6.99 26.04
CA GLN A 167 16.17 -5.83 26.90
C GLN A 167 17.51 -5.42 27.54
N SER A 168 17.96 -4.21 27.26
CA SER A 168 19.11 -3.56 27.93
C SER A 168 18.72 -2.97 29.27
#